data_AF-A0A9E3Q579-F1
#
_entry.id   AF-A0A9E3Q579-F1
#
_cell.length_a   1.000
_cell.length_b   1.000
_cell.length_c   1.000
_cell.angle_alpha   90.00
_cell.angle_beta   90.00
_cell.angle_gamma   90.00
#
_symmetry.space_group_name_H-M   'P 1'
#
loop_
_entity.id
_entity.type
_entity.pdbx_description
1 polymer ?
#
loop_
_entity_poly.entity_id
_entity_poly.type
_entity_poly.pdbx_seq_one_letter_code
_entity_poly.pdbx_strand_id
1 'polypeptide(L)'
;MLPFALFLLLTAGPTSFGQTPNPPGGALAGERYRVIVSTDIGGSDPDDFQSMVHYLVYADLFDTEGLIASPPHGGRKAHLLEVLDAYEADYPRLKQRSERFPAPDALRAVTRQGAVDAAPAAGYSNPTDGSRWIIERARADDPRPLWVLVWGSITDVAQALHDDPGIKPKLRVYFISSWNRRMDQAARDYVVQQHPDLWLIEADTTFRGMYVGGDHRGDLGNREFVTRHVRHQGALGDLFFARKADIKMGDTPSVLYLLRGNPDDPTGESWGGAFVQPNPTRPYWTDNPDPALREGNYPGARTVNRWREAYLRDWQHRLPGSHL
;
A
#
# COMPACT_ATOMS: atom_id res chain seq x y z
N MET A 1 20.93 -36.17 63.95
CA MET A 1 21.05 -35.04 63.00
C MET A 1 20.56 -35.53 61.65
N LEU A 2 19.33 -35.17 61.25
CA LEU A 2 18.77 -35.46 59.92
C LEU A 2 19.21 -34.35 58.94
N PRO A 3 19.61 -34.65 57.69
CA PRO A 3 19.87 -33.62 56.71
C PRO A 3 18.56 -33.17 56.05
N PHE A 4 18.36 -31.86 56.01
CA PHE A 4 17.27 -31.20 55.28
C PHE A 4 17.56 -31.28 53.78
N ALA A 5 16.63 -31.86 53.00
CA ALA A 5 16.66 -31.80 51.55
C ALA A 5 15.97 -30.50 51.09
N LEU A 6 16.72 -29.63 50.41
CA LEU A 6 16.23 -28.39 49.83
C LEU A 6 15.54 -28.69 48.48
N PHE A 7 14.21 -28.60 48.44
CA PHE A 7 13.45 -28.65 47.19
C PHE A 7 13.56 -27.30 46.47
N LEU A 8 14.25 -27.28 45.33
CA LEU A 8 14.28 -26.14 44.41
C LEU A 8 12.97 -26.13 43.61
N LEU A 9 12.04 -25.24 43.94
CA LEU A 9 10.92 -24.92 43.05
C LEU A 9 11.42 -24.05 41.89
N LEU A 10 11.54 -24.64 40.70
CA LEU A 10 11.67 -23.91 39.44
C LEU A 10 10.34 -23.23 39.14
N THR A 11 10.22 -21.94 39.49
CA THR A 11 9.14 -21.10 38.98
C THR A 11 9.41 -20.81 37.50
N ALA A 12 8.65 -21.45 36.61
CA ALA A 12 8.61 -21.05 35.22
C ALA A 12 8.06 -19.61 35.15
N GLY A 13 8.92 -18.65 34.82
CA GLY A 13 8.52 -17.29 34.53
C GLY A 13 7.58 -17.25 33.31
N PRO A 14 6.74 -16.22 33.17
CA PRO A 14 5.88 -16.06 32.00
C PRO A 14 6.75 -16.04 30.75
N THR A 15 6.45 -16.96 29.81
CA THR A 15 6.99 -16.93 28.46
C THR A 15 6.61 -15.60 27.82
N SER A 16 7.58 -14.70 27.71
CA SER A 16 7.51 -13.57 26.78
C SER A 16 7.24 -14.16 25.39
N PHE A 17 6.04 -13.98 24.86
CA PHE A 17 5.78 -14.18 23.44
C PHE A 17 6.70 -13.22 22.69
N GLY A 18 7.84 -13.70 22.22
CA GLY A 18 8.77 -12.90 21.44
C GLY A 18 8.03 -12.36 20.22
N GLN A 19 8.08 -11.04 20.00
CA GLN A 19 7.61 -10.44 18.77
C GLN A 19 8.28 -11.14 17.59
N THR A 20 7.49 -11.55 16.60
CA THR A 20 8.05 -12.13 15.36
C THR A 20 8.99 -11.09 14.73
N PRO A 21 10.25 -11.44 14.43
CA PRO A 21 11.17 -10.51 13.77
C PRO A 21 10.56 -10.00 12.46
N ASN A 22 10.73 -8.70 12.18
CA ASN A 22 10.29 -8.13 10.90
C ASN A 22 11.00 -8.83 9.73
N PRO A 23 10.31 -9.00 8.58
CA PRO A 23 10.95 -9.53 7.39
C PRO A 23 12.07 -8.57 6.94
N PRO A 24 13.22 -9.10 6.49
CA PRO A 24 14.33 -8.29 6.04
C PRO A 24 14.03 -7.60 4.70
N GLY A 25 14.79 -6.54 4.39
CA GLY A 25 14.64 -5.77 3.15
C GLY A 25 13.56 -4.70 3.20
N GLY A 26 13.31 -4.08 2.06
CA GLY A 26 12.32 -3.03 1.90
C GLY A 26 12.86 -1.62 2.13
N ALA A 27 11.99 -0.63 1.97
CA ALA A 27 12.38 0.78 2.05
C ALA A 27 12.86 1.18 3.45
N LEU A 28 12.33 0.55 4.50
CA LEU A 28 12.81 0.72 5.88
C LEU A 28 14.17 0.05 6.15
N ALA A 29 14.68 -0.76 5.23
CA ALA A 29 16.04 -1.29 5.25
C ALA A 29 17.02 -0.45 4.38
N GLY A 30 16.56 0.66 3.79
CA GLY A 30 17.38 1.58 3.00
C GLY A 30 17.26 1.41 1.49
N GLU A 31 16.44 0.47 1.01
CA GLU A 31 16.09 0.39 -0.42
C GLU A 31 15.22 1.57 -0.83
N ARG A 32 15.25 1.94 -2.12
CA ARG A 32 14.49 3.09 -2.61
C ARG A 32 13.88 2.80 -3.96
N TYR A 33 12.55 2.78 -3.99
CA TYR A 33 11.77 2.37 -5.15
C TYR A 33 11.16 3.57 -5.89
N ARG A 34 11.05 3.44 -7.21
CA ARG A 34 10.31 4.36 -8.07
C ARG A 34 8.84 3.97 -8.01
N VAL A 35 7.98 4.88 -7.58
CA VAL A 35 6.58 4.57 -7.29
C VAL A 35 5.64 5.54 -7.99
N ILE A 36 4.67 4.97 -8.70
CA ILE A 36 3.42 5.63 -9.06
C ILE A 36 2.32 5.05 -8.19
N VAL A 37 1.50 5.92 -7.61
CA VAL A 37 0.21 5.55 -7.00
C VAL A 37 -0.90 5.93 -7.96
N SER A 38 -1.73 4.96 -8.35
CA SER A 38 -2.94 5.16 -9.16
C SER A 38 -4.16 4.86 -8.31
N THR A 39 -4.99 5.85 -8.01
CA THR A 39 -5.98 5.81 -6.93
C THR A 39 -7.32 6.39 -7.37
N ASP A 40 -8.42 5.84 -6.86
CA ASP A 40 -9.77 6.38 -7.04
C ASP A 40 -10.16 7.34 -5.89
N ILE A 41 -9.19 7.97 -5.24
CA ILE A 41 -9.39 8.95 -4.16
C ILE A 41 -10.46 10.00 -4.46
N GLY A 42 -11.37 10.16 -3.49
CA GLY A 42 -12.61 10.92 -3.64
C GLY A 42 -13.75 10.09 -4.24
N GLY A 43 -13.55 8.78 -4.42
CA GLY A 43 -14.56 7.80 -4.79
C GLY A 43 -15.52 7.44 -3.66
N SER A 44 -16.05 6.21 -3.70
CA SER A 44 -17.14 5.80 -2.81
C SER A 44 -16.72 5.44 -1.39
N ASP A 45 -15.45 5.07 -1.17
CA ASP A 45 -14.89 4.75 0.16
C ASP A 45 -13.83 5.83 0.50
N PRO A 46 -13.81 6.38 1.73
CA PRO A 46 -12.80 7.36 2.12
C PRO A 46 -11.39 6.77 2.38
N ASP A 47 -11.15 5.48 2.12
CA ASP A 47 -9.91 4.82 2.50
C ASP A 47 -8.69 5.20 1.65
N ASP A 48 -8.85 5.58 0.39
CA ASP A 48 -7.75 6.15 -0.39
C ASP A 48 -7.18 7.43 0.23
N PHE A 49 -8.01 8.26 0.89
CA PHE A 49 -7.50 9.41 1.64
C PHE A 49 -6.61 8.94 2.80
N GLN A 50 -7.05 7.91 3.52
CA GLN A 50 -6.29 7.34 4.61
C GLN A 50 -4.98 6.68 4.12
N SER A 51 -5.04 5.92 3.03
CA SER A 51 -3.89 5.28 2.39
C SER A 51 -2.90 6.31 1.83
N MET A 52 -3.38 7.42 1.26
CA MET A 52 -2.53 8.49 0.74
C MET A 52 -1.83 9.24 1.88
N VAL A 53 -2.53 9.54 2.98
CA VAL A 53 -1.89 10.10 4.18
C VAL A 53 -0.78 9.17 4.68
N HIS A 54 -1.05 7.87 4.75
CA HIS A 54 -0.03 6.89 5.14
C HIS A 54 1.14 6.88 4.16
N TYR A 55 0.91 6.84 2.85
CA TYR A 55 1.99 6.92 1.85
C TYR A 55 2.87 8.17 2.02
N LEU A 56 2.25 9.33 2.22
CA LEU A 56 2.98 10.61 2.29
C LEU A 56 3.87 10.76 3.53
N VAL A 57 3.54 10.12 4.65
CA VAL A 57 4.44 10.10 5.82
C VAL A 57 5.64 9.15 5.65
N TYR A 58 5.66 8.36 4.58
CA TYR A 58 6.80 7.56 4.12
C TYR A 58 7.41 8.07 2.80
N ALA A 59 6.99 9.23 2.29
CA ALA A 59 7.44 9.73 0.98
C ALA A 59 8.96 9.99 0.92
N ASP A 60 9.63 10.14 2.05
CA ASP A 60 11.10 10.23 2.12
C ASP A 60 11.83 8.93 1.74
N LEU A 61 11.13 7.79 1.80
CA LEU A 61 11.66 6.47 1.46
C LEU A 61 11.44 6.08 0.00
N PHE A 62 10.65 6.86 -0.74
CA PHE A 62 10.29 6.54 -2.13
C PHE A 62 10.80 7.63 -3.10
N ASP A 63 11.02 7.23 -4.35
CA ASP A 63 10.98 8.14 -5.49
C ASP A 63 9.54 8.20 -5.98
N THR A 64 8.74 9.11 -5.44
CA THR A 64 7.37 9.35 -5.92
C THR A 64 7.43 9.95 -7.31
N GLU A 65 7.13 9.14 -8.32
CA GLU A 65 7.17 9.53 -9.72
C GLU A 65 5.79 9.87 -10.27
N GLY A 66 4.71 9.56 -9.56
CA GLY A 66 3.36 9.93 -9.98
C GLY A 66 2.31 9.68 -8.91
N LEU A 67 1.36 10.60 -8.84
CA LEU A 67 0.12 10.45 -8.08
C LEU A 67 -1.03 10.64 -9.07
N ILE A 68 -1.68 9.55 -9.47
CA ILE A 68 -2.66 9.54 -10.56
C ILE A 68 -4.03 9.29 -9.95
N ALA A 69 -4.97 10.23 -10.14
CA ALA A 69 -6.36 9.98 -9.82
C ALA A 69 -7.04 9.26 -10.99
N SER A 70 -7.35 7.97 -10.87
CA SER A 70 -7.99 7.14 -11.89
C SER A 70 -9.25 6.41 -11.37
N PRO A 71 -10.32 7.14 -11.00
CA PRO A 71 -11.55 6.51 -10.54
C PRO A 71 -12.50 6.15 -11.68
N PRO A 72 -13.29 5.06 -11.55
CA PRO A 72 -14.28 4.72 -12.57
C PRO A 72 -15.52 5.61 -12.56
N HIS A 73 -15.87 6.26 -11.44
CA HIS A 73 -17.13 7.02 -11.30
C HIS A 73 -17.05 8.30 -10.45
N GLY A 74 -16.20 8.37 -9.42
CA GLY A 74 -16.11 9.50 -8.49
C GLY A 74 -14.71 9.60 -7.91
N GLY A 75 -14.26 10.81 -7.60
CA GLY A 75 -12.86 11.07 -7.30
C GLY A 75 -12.15 11.78 -8.45
N ARG A 76 -11.11 12.55 -8.17
CA ARG A 76 -10.47 13.47 -9.14
C ARG A 76 -9.11 13.87 -8.61
N LYS A 77 -8.24 14.39 -9.48
CA LYS A 77 -6.97 15.02 -9.12
C LYS A 77 -7.13 16.06 -8.01
N ALA A 78 -8.24 16.79 -7.94
CA ALA A 78 -8.50 17.75 -6.87
C ALA A 78 -8.46 17.13 -5.46
N HIS A 79 -8.85 15.87 -5.30
CA HIS A 79 -8.80 15.18 -4.01
C HIS A 79 -7.36 14.77 -3.63
N LEU A 80 -6.51 14.46 -4.61
CA LEU A 80 -5.06 14.33 -4.36
C LEU A 80 -4.47 15.67 -3.90
N LEU A 81 -4.83 16.76 -4.58
CA LEU A 81 -4.35 18.10 -4.22
C LEU A 81 -4.79 18.49 -2.79
N GLU A 82 -6.00 18.10 -2.38
CA GLU A 82 -6.45 18.30 -1.00
C GLU A 82 -5.54 17.61 0.03
N VAL A 83 -5.13 16.36 -0.21
CA VAL A 83 -4.17 15.69 0.68
C VAL A 83 -2.80 16.36 0.64
N LEU A 84 -2.37 16.84 -0.53
CA LEU A 84 -1.11 17.56 -0.68
C LEU A 84 -1.11 18.92 0.03
N ASP A 85 -2.26 19.57 0.16
CA ASP A 85 -2.39 20.80 0.96
C ASP A 85 -2.19 20.51 2.46
N ALA A 86 -2.73 19.38 2.95
CA ALA A 86 -2.44 18.92 4.32
C ALA A 86 -0.96 18.52 4.50
N TYR A 87 -0.37 17.85 3.50
CA TYR A 87 1.05 17.52 3.49
C TYR A 87 1.93 18.78 3.54
N GLU A 88 1.59 19.82 2.77
CA GLU A 88 2.33 21.08 2.76
C GLU A 88 2.33 21.76 4.13
N ALA A 89 1.19 21.76 4.83
CA ALA A 89 1.09 22.31 6.17
C ALA A 89 2.03 21.59 7.17
N ASP A 90 2.25 20.28 7.00
CA ASP A 90 3.13 19.48 7.85
C ASP A 90 4.57 19.36 7.31
N TYR A 91 4.84 19.77 6.06
CA TYR A 91 6.12 19.61 5.37
C TYR A 91 7.32 20.19 6.16
N PRO A 92 7.24 21.39 6.80
CA PRO A 92 8.34 21.91 7.59
C PRO A 92 8.76 20.98 8.74
N ARG A 93 7.82 20.23 9.34
CA ARG A 93 8.13 19.26 10.42
C ARG A 93 8.65 17.95 9.85
N LEU A 94 8.04 17.45 8.77
CA LEU A 94 8.50 16.23 8.09
C LEU A 94 9.94 16.38 7.61
N LYS A 95 10.27 17.51 6.97
CA LYS A 95 11.61 17.81 6.46
C LYS A 95 12.68 17.84 7.55
N GLN A 96 12.33 18.23 8.79
CA GLN A 96 13.27 18.18 9.92
C GLN A 96 13.66 16.75 10.30
N ARG A 97 12.80 15.76 10.02
CA ARG A 97 13.06 14.35 10.29
C ARG A 97 13.91 13.69 9.20
N SER A 98 13.73 14.13 7.96
CA SER A 98 14.46 13.61 6.81
C SER A 98 14.49 14.66 5.69
N GLU A 99 15.69 15.03 5.24
CA GLU A 99 15.85 15.96 4.10
C GLU A 99 15.32 15.37 2.79
N ARG A 100 15.04 14.07 2.76
CA ARG A 100 14.55 13.33 1.58
C ARG A 100 13.05 13.49 1.33
N PHE A 101 12.29 14.09 2.24
CA PHE A 101 10.88 14.37 1.97
C PHE A 101 10.72 15.29 0.75
N PRO A 102 9.93 14.89 -0.27
CA PRO A 102 9.75 15.69 -1.47
C PRO A 102 9.04 17.01 -1.16
N ALA A 103 9.45 18.09 -1.80
CA ALA A 103 8.74 19.36 -1.67
C ALA A 103 7.28 19.21 -2.15
N PRO A 104 6.30 19.91 -1.53
CA PRO A 104 4.91 19.85 -1.94
C PRO A 104 4.71 20.12 -3.44
N ASP A 105 5.41 21.11 -3.99
CA ASP A 105 5.34 21.44 -5.42
C ASP A 105 5.89 20.34 -6.32
N ALA A 106 6.88 19.56 -5.86
CA ALA A 106 7.38 18.41 -6.60
C ALA A 106 6.32 17.31 -6.68
N LEU A 107 5.59 17.05 -5.59
CA LEU A 107 4.45 16.11 -5.60
C LEU A 107 3.32 16.60 -6.52
N ARG A 108 2.97 17.89 -6.46
CA ARG A 108 1.97 18.49 -7.36
C ARG A 108 2.37 18.38 -8.82
N ALA A 109 3.66 18.57 -9.13
CA ALA A 109 4.19 18.49 -10.48
C ALA A 109 4.09 17.08 -11.10
N VAL A 110 4.10 16.02 -10.28
CA VAL A 110 3.90 14.63 -10.73
C VAL A 110 2.46 14.12 -10.55
N THR A 111 1.55 14.98 -10.08
CA THR A 111 0.14 14.61 -9.90
C THR A 111 -0.63 14.70 -11.23
N ARG A 112 -1.35 13.66 -11.61
CA ARG A 112 -2.07 13.55 -12.91
C ARG A 112 -3.54 13.24 -12.71
N GLN A 113 -4.35 13.61 -13.69
CA GLN A 113 -5.73 13.13 -13.80
C GLN A 113 -5.73 11.96 -14.79
N GLY A 114 -5.91 10.75 -14.25
CA GLY A 114 -6.08 9.54 -15.02
C GLY A 114 -7.43 9.43 -15.71
N ALA A 115 -7.78 8.19 -16.09
CA ALA A 115 -9.10 7.85 -16.57
C ALA A 115 -10.19 8.31 -15.58
N VAL A 116 -11.29 8.81 -16.14
CA VAL A 116 -12.49 9.21 -15.38
C VAL A 116 -13.61 8.17 -15.51
N ASP A 117 -13.64 7.48 -16.64
CA ASP A 117 -14.60 6.44 -16.96
C ASP A 117 -13.87 5.09 -16.95
N ALA A 118 -14.58 4.04 -16.54
CA ALA A 118 -14.10 2.67 -16.68
C ALA A 118 -13.83 2.33 -18.16
N ALA A 119 -12.92 1.41 -18.42
CA ALA A 119 -12.62 1.02 -19.79
C ALA A 119 -13.85 0.44 -20.51
N PRO A 120 -14.03 0.70 -21.82
CA PRO A 120 -15.06 0.03 -22.60
C PRO A 120 -14.77 -1.47 -22.72
N ALA A 121 -15.66 -2.23 -23.35
CA ALA A 121 -15.54 -3.70 -23.47
C ALA A 121 -14.20 -4.19 -24.08
N ALA A 122 -13.50 -3.37 -24.85
CA ALA A 122 -12.17 -3.68 -25.38
C ALA A 122 -11.06 -3.73 -24.29
N GLY A 123 -11.31 -3.12 -23.13
CA GLY A 123 -10.39 -3.00 -22.00
C GLY A 123 -9.40 -1.84 -22.08
N TYR A 124 -9.46 -1.05 -23.15
CA TYR A 124 -8.72 0.19 -23.35
C TYR A 124 -9.56 1.13 -24.23
N SER A 125 -9.19 2.42 -24.26
CA SER A 125 -9.81 3.44 -25.09
C SER A 125 -8.75 4.40 -25.66
N ASN A 126 -8.81 5.69 -25.29
CA ASN A 126 -7.87 6.70 -25.73
C ASN A 126 -6.82 6.98 -24.63
N PRO A 127 -5.60 7.41 -24.99
CA PRO A 127 -4.58 7.77 -24.02
C PRO A 127 -5.05 8.86 -23.03
N THR A 128 -4.87 8.62 -21.74
CA THR A 128 -5.16 9.58 -20.67
C THR A 128 -3.87 10.30 -20.26
N ASP A 129 -3.97 11.34 -19.42
CA ASP A 129 -2.77 11.96 -18.83
C ASP A 129 -2.05 10.97 -17.89
N GLY A 130 -2.81 10.13 -17.17
CA GLY A 130 -2.27 9.05 -16.35
C GLY A 130 -1.53 7.97 -17.15
N SER A 131 -2.14 7.45 -18.23
CA SER A 131 -1.54 6.38 -19.03
C SER A 131 -0.26 6.85 -19.75
N ARG A 132 -0.27 8.07 -20.31
CA ARG A 132 0.93 8.67 -20.90
C ARG A 132 2.04 8.86 -19.87
N TRP A 133 1.68 9.29 -18.66
CA TRP A 133 2.66 9.47 -17.58
C TRP A 133 3.29 8.14 -17.14
N ILE A 134 2.50 7.06 -17.06
CA ILE A 134 3.04 5.71 -16.79
C ILE A 134 4.07 5.31 -17.85
N ILE A 135 3.77 5.53 -19.14
CA ILE A 135 4.71 5.22 -20.23
C ILE A 135 5.98 6.08 -20.10
N GLU A 136 5.83 7.39 -19.93
CA GLU A 136 6.95 8.32 -19.79
C GLU A 136 7.89 7.89 -18.66
N ARG A 137 7.33 7.60 -17.48
CA ARG A 137 8.10 7.17 -16.32
C ARG A 137 8.72 5.78 -16.54
N ALA A 138 8.00 4.83 -17.13
CA ALA A 138 8.57 3.51 -17.41
C ALA A 138 9.73 3.56 -18.41
N ARG A 139 9.75 4.56 -19.31
CA ARG A 139 10.79 4.81 -20.31
C ARG A 139 11.95 5.68 -19.83
N ALA A 140 11.87 6.24 -18.61
CA ALA A 140 12.97 7.02 -18.05
C ALA A 140 14.26 6.18 -17.99
N ASP A 141 15.40 6.84 -18.18
CA ASP A 141 16.73 6.22 -18.08
C ASP A 141 17.11 5.96 -16.62
N ASP A 142 16.38 5.04 -16.01
CA ASP A 142 16.64 4.51 -14.68
C ASP A 142 16.55 2.98 -14.75
N PRO A 143 17.60 2.24 -14.34
CA PRO A 143 17.62 0.80 -14.41
C PRO A 143 16.56 0.14 -13.52
N ARG A 144 16.15 0.79 -12.42
CA ARG A 144 15.21 0.26 -11.43
C ARG A 144 13.81 0.07 -12.06
N PRO A 145 13.06 -0.95 -11.63
CA PRO A 145 11.67 -1.09 -12.02
C PRO A 145 10.82 0.07 -11.49
N LEU A 146 9.72 0.33 -12.18
CA LEU A 146 8.68 1.25 -11.78
C LEU A 146 7.55 0.46 -11.12
N TRP A 147 7.32 0.72 -9.84
CA TRP A 147 6.20 0.20 -9.09
C TRP A 147 4.96 1.03 -9.37
N VAL A 148 3.87 0.37 -9.79
CA VAL A 148 2.56 0.97 -9.95
C VAL A 148 1.63 0.35 -8.93
N LEU A 149 1.33 1.12 -7.88
CA LEU A 149 0.39 0.73 -6.83
C LEU A 149 -1.00 1.17 -7.27
N VAL A 150 -1.84 0.22 -7.66
CA VAL A 150 -3.18 0.47 -8.20
C VAL A 150 -4.19 0.26 -7.09
N TRP A 151 -4.72 1.36 -6.57
CA TRP A 151 -5.69 1.45 -5.48
C TRP A 151 -7.12 1.58 -5.99
N GLY A 152 -7.29 2.09 -7.22
CA GLY A 152 -8.56 2.21 -7.92
C GLY A 152 -8.63 1.37 -9.20
N SER A 153 -9.19 1.92 -10.27
CA SER A 153 -9.26 1.25 -11.58
C SER A 153 -7.87 1.00 -12.18
N ILE A 154 -7.71 -0.16 -12.86
CA ILE A 154 -6.48 -0.51 -13.60
C ILE A 154 -6.48 0.05 -15.03
N THR A 155 -7.52 0.80 -15.40
CA THR A 155 -7.73 1.40 -16.74
C THR A 155 -6.48 2.09 -17.30
N ASP A 156 -5.82 2.96 -16.52
CA ASP A 156 -4.63 3.68 -17.03
C ASP A 156 -3.44 2.75 -17.30
N VAL A 157 -3.28 1.68 -16.51
CA VAL A 157 -2.27 0.65 -16.76
C VAL A 157 -2.62 -0.14 -18.02
N ALA A 158 -3.90 -0.52 -18.18
CA ALA A 158 -4.37 -1.21 -19.37
C ALA A 158 -4.15 -0.37 -20.64
N GLN A 159 -4.50 0.91 -20.61
CA GLN A 159 -4.25 1.85 -21.70
C GLN A 159 -2.74 2.02 -21.97
N ALA A 160 -1.91 2.17 -20.93
CA ALA A 160 -0.47 2.33 -21.11
C ALA A 160 0.17 1.10 -21.77
N LEU A 161 -0.26 -0.11 -21.37
CA LEU A 161 0.20 -1.37 -21.95
C LEU A 161 -0.29 -1.57 -23.39
N HIS A 162 -1.49 -1.07 -23.70
CA HIS A 162 -2.01 -1.06 -25.06
C HIS A 162 -1.16 -0.16 -25.97
N ASP A 163 -0.91 1.08 -25.53
CA ASP A 163 -0.19 2.09 -26.30
C ASP A 163 1.30 1.76 -26.46
N ASP A 164 1.94 1.21 -25.41
CA ASP A 164 3.34 0.81 -25.44
C ASP A 164 3.59 -0.47 -24.61
N PRO A 165 3.40 -1.67 -25.19
CA PRO A 165 3.67 -2.93 -24.50
C PRO A 165 5.16 -3.14 -24.17
N GLY A 166 6.07 -2.33 -24.74
CA GLY A 166 7.50 -2.42 -24.45
C GLY A 166 7.89 -1.95 -23.05
N ILE A 167 6.97 -1.33 -22.30
CA ILE A 167 7.20 -0.94 -20.90
C ILE A 167 7.10 -2.12 -19.92
N LYS A 168 6.48 -3.25 -20.31
CA LYS A 168 6.22 -4.40 -19.42
C LYS A 168 7.43 -4.84 -18.59
N PRO A 169 8.65 -4.99 -19.15
CA PRO A 169 9.80 -5.45 -18.36
C PRO A 169 10.20 -4.50 -17.23
N LYS A 170 9.84 -3.21 -17.35
CA LYS A 170 10.10 -2.17 -16.34
C LYS A 170 9.01 -2.08 -15.27
N LEU A 171 7.82 -2.62 -15.50
CA LEU A 171 6.71 -2.47 -14.56
C LEU A 171 6.70 -3.57 -13.49
N ARG A 172 6.27 -3.15 -12.29
CA ARG A 172 5.82 -4.01 -11.19
C ARG A 172 4.47 -3.49 -10.73
N VAL A 173 3.39 -4.22 -11.01
CA VAL A 173 2.03 -3.75 -10.69
C VAL A 173 1.53 -4.48 -9.44
N TYR A 174 1.12 -3.72 -8.43
CA TYR A 174 0.39 -4.24 -7.26
C TYR A 174 -1.02 -3.68 -7.33
N PHE A 175 -1.99 -4.54 -7.62
CA PHE A 175 -3.39 -4.17 -7.81
C PHE A 175 -4.26 -4.62 -6.64
N ILE A 176 -4.84 -3.65 -5.93
CA ILE A 176 -5.93 -3.85 -4.97
C ILE A 176 -7.21 -4.09 -5.77
N SER A 177 -7.56 -5.37 -5.96
CA SER A 177 -8.50 -5.75 -7.02
C SER A 177 -9.95 -5.71 -6.55
N SER A 178 -10.43 -6.66 -5.76
CA SER A 178 -11.72 -6.69 -5.05
C SER A 178 -12.88 -5.90 -5.72
N TRP A 179 -13.21 -4.72 -5.20
CA TRP A 179 -14.26 -3.87 -5.76
C TRP A 179 -13.83 -3.23 -7.09
N ASN A 180 -12.59 -2.75 -7.19
CA ASN A 180 -12.02 -2.18 -8.42
C ASN A 180 -12.10 -3.14 -9.62
N ARG A 181 -11.83 -4.44 -9.41
CA ARG A 181 -12.00 -5.47 -10.45
C ARG A 181 -13.43 -5.52 -10.96
N ARG A 182 -14.43 -5.42 -10.07
CA ARG A 182 -15.84 -5.45 -10.47
C ARG A 182 -16.25 -4.20 -11.24
N MET A 183 -15.69 -3.05 -10.87
CA MET A 183 -16.01 -1.77 -11.52
C MET A 183 -15.24 -1.54 -12.81
N ASP A 184 -14.12 -2.23 -13.00
CA ASP A 184 -13.22 -2.08 -14.15
C ASP A 184 -12.82 -3.45 -14.75
N GLN A 185 -13.81 -4.34 -14.85
CA GLN A 185 -13.66 -5.73 -15.30
C GLN A 185 -13.01 -5.80 -16.69
N ALA A 186 -13.40 -4.93 -17.62
CA ALA A 186 -12.90 -4.95 -18.99
C ALA A 186 -11.40 -4.64 -19.06
N ALA A 187 -10.93 -3.61 -18.35
CA ALA A 187 -9.49 -3.29 -18.31
C ALA A 187 -8.70 -4.41 -17.64
N ARG A 188 -9.19 -4.91 -16.49
CA ARG A 188 -8.54 -6.01 -15.78
C ARG A 188 -8.41 -7.24 -16.66
N ASP A 189 -9.49 -7.65 -17.33
CA ASP A 189 -9.49 -8.84 -18.18
C ASP A 189 -8.58 -8.66 -19.39
N TYR A 190 -8.55 -7.46 -19.98
CA TYR A 190 -7.57 -7.12 -21.04
C TYR A 190 -6.13 -7.27 -20.55
N VAL A 191 -5.77 -6.70 -19.39
CA VAL A 191 -4.42 -6.83 -18.81
C VAL A 191 -4.06 -8.29 -18.60
N VAL A 192 -4.91 -9.07 -17.92
CA VAL A 192 -4.62 -10.46 -17.57
C VAL A 192 -4.58 -11.39 -18.79
N GLN A 193 -5.36 -11.11 -19.84
CA GLN A 193 -5.44 -11.98 -21.02
C GLN A 193 -4.43 -11.59 -22.11
N GLN A 194 -4.23 -10.30 -22.35
CA GLN A 194 -3.41 -9.79 -23.47
C GLN A 194 -1.96 -9.47 -23.06
N HIS A 195 -1.70 -9.30 -21.76
CA HIS A 195 -0.36 -9.09 -21.22
C HIS A 195 0.02 -10.16 -20.18
N PRO A 196 0.00 -11.46 -20.55
CA PRO A 196 0.20 -12.55 -19.61
C PRO A 196 1.61 -12.62 -19.00
N ASP A 197 2.56 -11.87 -19.57
CA ASP A 197 3.96 -11.70 -19.17
C ASP A 197 4.22 -10.44 -18.32
N LEU A 198 3.18 -9.66 -17.99
CA LEU A 198 3.29 -8.55 -17.04
C LEU A 198 3.50 -9.07 -15.61
N TRP A 199 4.47 -8.52 -14.91
CA TRP A 199 4.62 -8.74 -13.47
C TRP A 199 3.47 -8.06 -12.70
N LEU A 200 2.56 -8.87 -12.15
CA LEU A 200 1.32 -8.42 -11.55
C LEU A 200 0.99 -9.20 -10.26
N ILE A 201 0.82 -8.48 -9.16
CA ILE A 201 0.12 -8.96 -7.97
C ILE A 201 -1.34 -8.47 -8.05
N GLU A 202 -2.30 -9.40 -8.02
CA GLU A 202 -3.73 -9.11 -7.91
C GLU A 202 -4.25 -9.53 -6.52
N ALA A 203 -4.36 -8.58 -5.61
CA ALA A 203 -4.79 -8.78 -4.22
C ALA A 203 -6.32 -8.56 -4.07
N ASP A 204 -7.10 -9.64 -4.02
CA ASP A 204 -8.57 -9.59 -3.98
C ASP A 204 -9.13 -9.47 -2.56
N THR A 205 -8.40 -10.00 -1.59
CA THR A 205 -8.77 -10.05 -0.18
C THR A 205 -7.60 -9.94 0.79
N THR A 206 -6.35 -10.20 0.36
CA THR A 206 -5.15 -10.14 1.24
C THR A 206 -5.04 -8.80 1.95
N PHE A 207 -5.34 -7.69 1.25
CA PHE A 207 -5.27 -6.34 1.81
C PHE A 207 -6.20 -6.11 3.01
N ARG A 208 -7.24 -6.93 3.19
CA ARG A 208 -8.16 -6.84 4.34
C ARG A 208 -7.47 -7.02 5.68
N GLY A 209 -6.30 -7.66 5.71
CA GLY A 209 -5.48 -7.76 6.92
C GLY A 209 -4.99 -6.42 7.47
N MET A 210 -5.10 -5.32 6.71
CA MET A 210 -4.82 -3.99 7.24
C MET A 210 -5.78 -3.59 8.38
N TYR A 211 -7.02 -4.07 8.35
CA TYR A 211 -8.07 -3.65 9.29
C TYR A 211 -8.90 -4.80 9.86
N VAL A 212 -8.61 -6.05 9.49
CA VAL A 212 -9.26 -7.26 9.99
C VAL A 212 -8.22 -8.23 10.56
N GLY A 213 -8.45 -8.70 11.79
CA GLY A 213 -7.58 -9.65 12.50
C GLY A 213 -6.28 -9.02 13.00
N GLY A 214 -5.35 -9.84 13.51
CA GLY A 214 -4.18 -9.33 14.24
C GLY A 214 -4.54 -8.81 15.65
N ASP A 215 -3.61 -8.13 16.31
CA ASP A 215 -3.84 -7.61 17.66
C ASP A 215 -4.64 -6.30 17.64
N HIS A 216 -5.83 -6.33 18.24
CA HIS A 216 -6.73 -5.18 18.39
C HIS A 216 -6.86 -4.72 19.85
N ARG A 217 -6.05 -5.28 20.77
CA ARG A 217 -6.12 -4.94 22.20
C ARG A 217 -5.54 -3.54 22.46
N GLY A 218 -5.99 -2.92 23.54
CA GLY A 218 -5.42 -1.66 24.02
C GLY A 218 -5.60 -0.51 23.03
N ASP A 219 -4.50 -0.02 22.48
CA ASP A 219 -4.44 1.08 21.51
C ASP A 219 -4.20 0.63 20.07
N LEU A 220 -4.17 -0.68 19.79
CA LEU A 220 -3.98 -1.24 18.44
C LEU A 220 -5.30 -1.49 17.70
N GLY A 221 -6.45 -1.26 18.35
CA GLY A 221 -7.77 -1.32 17.71
C GLY A 221 -7.97 -0.23 16.67
N ASN A 222 -8.77 -0.49 15.62
CA ASN A 222 -8.94 0.42 14.48
C ASN A 222 -9.36 1.84 14.89
N ARG A 223 -10.24 2.00 15.89
CA ARG A 223 -10.71 3.31 16.34
C ARG A 223 -9.81 3.89 17.42
N GLU A 224 -9.33 3.03 18.32
CA GLU A 224 -8.48 3.39 19.45
C GLU A 224 -7.14 3.93 18.95
N PHE A 225 -6.53 3.28 17.96
CA PHE A 225 -5.26 3.71 17.36
C PHE A 225 -5.42 5.11 16.74
N VAL A 226 -6.44 5.31 15.89
CA VAL A 226 -6.68 6.61 15.25
C VAL A 226 -6.92 7.70 16.28
N THR A 227 -7.73 7.42 17.30
CA THR A 227 -8.09 8.39 18.34
C THR A 227 -6.88 8.81 19.18
N ARG A 228 -5.99 7.86 19.51
CA ARG A 228 -4.85 8.12 20.41
C ARG A 228 -3.60 8.61 19.67
N HIS A 229 -3.39 8.13 18.45
CA HIS A 229 -2.09 8.20 17.78
C HIS A 229 -2.11 8.85 16.41
N VAL A 230 -3.28 9.13 15.82
CA VAL A 230 -3.37 9.72 14.47
C VAL A 230 -4.03 11.09 14.52
N ARG A 231 -5.20 11.18 15.14
CA ARG A 231 -5.92 12.43 15.34
C ARG A 231 -5.03 13.43 16.07
N HIS A 232 -5.04 14.69 15.63
CA HIS A 232 -4.23 15.79 16.19
C HIS A 232 -2.72 15.67 15.97
N GLN A 233 -2.26 14.72 15.14
CA GLN A 233 -0.84 14.59 14.79
C GLN A 233 -0.47 15.36 13.52
N GLY A 234 -0.82 16.64 13.47
CA GLY A 234 -0.65 17.49 12.29
C GLY A 234 -1.86 17.51 11.35
N ALA A 235 -1.76 18.30 10.28
CA ALA A 235 -2.83 18.46 9.30
C ALA A 235 -3.16 17.13 8.59
N LEU A 236 -2.15 16.30 8.31
CA LEU A 236 -2.33 14.96 7.73
C LEU A 236 -3.14 14.05 8.66
N GLY A 237 -2.85 14.05 9.96
CA GLY A 237 -3.56 13.25 10.96
C GLY A 237 -5.02 13.71 11.15
N ASP A 238 -5.24 15.03 11.13
CA ASP A 238 -6.59 15.61 11.22
C ASP A 238 -7.42 15.33 9.95
N LEU A 239 -6.82 15.44 8.76
CA LEU A 239 -7.48 15.06 7.50
C LEU A 239 -7.86 13.57 7.49
N PHE A 240 -6.94 12.69 7.90
CA PHE A 240 -7.20 11.26 8.04
C PHE A 240 -8.44 11.01 8.91
N PHE A 241 -8.47 11.59 10.11
CA PHE A 241 -9.57 11.40 11.06
C PHE A 241 -10.90 11.99 10.55
N ALA A 242 -10.85 13.16 9.91
CA ALA A 242 -12.03 13.82 9.34
C ALA A 242 -12.68 13.00 8.23
N ARG A 243 -11.88 12.27 7.44
CA ARG A 243 -12.38 11.37 6.39
C ARG A 243 -13.00 10.11 6.97
N LYS A 244 -12.35 9.51 7.99
CA LYS A 244 -12.89 8.35 8.72
C LYS A 244 -12.18 8.16 10.06
N ALA A 245 -12.96 7.94 11.12
CA ALA A 245 -12.48 7.89 12.51
C ALA A 245 -11.86 6.55 12.95
N ASP A 246 -11.83 5.56 12.07
CA ASP A 246 -11.28 4.23 12.30
C ASP A 246 -10.42 3.78 11.11
N ILE A 247 -9.42 2.94 11.36
CA ILE A 247 -8.57 2.37 10.30
C ILE A 247 -9.44 1.58 9.32
N LYS A 248 -9.37 1.98 8.05
CA LYS A 248 -9.82 1.20 6.90
C LYS A 248 -8.64 0.96 5.95
N MET A 249 -8.03 2.02 5.41
CA MET A 249 -6.71 1.97 4.74
C MET A 249 -6.54 0.79 3.76
N GLY A 250 -7.55 0.49 2.93
CA GLY A 250 -7.61 -0.74 2.12
C GLY A 250 -6.41 -0.94 1.20
N ASP A 251 -5.78 0.14 0.76
CA ASP A 251 -4.72 0.11 -0.24
C ASP A 251 -3.32 0.17 0.34
N THR A 252 -3.22 0.56 1.63
CA THR A 252 -1.97 0.65 2.37
C THR A 252 -1.13 -0.63 2.32
N PRO A 253 -1.68 -1.85 2.27
CA PRO A 253 -0.89 -3.06 2.06
C PRO A 253 0.05 -3.01 0.85
N SER A 254 -0.33 -2.33 -0.24
CA SER A 254 0.57 -2.14 -1.39
C SER A 254 1.79 -1.27 -1.06
N VAL A 255 1.65 -0.32 -0.12
CA VAL A 255 2.76 0.49 0.42
C VAL A 255 3.59 -0.33 1.40
N LEU A 256 2.92 -1.03 2.33
CA LEU A 256 3.56 -1.90 3.31
C LEU A 256 4.43 -2.98 2.64
N TYR A 257 4.00 -3.49 1.48
CA TYR A 257 4.75 -4.45 0.66
C TYR A 257 6.14 -3.94 0.30
N LEU A 258 6.27 -2.64 0.02
CA LEU A 258 7.54 -1.99 -0.28
C LEU A 258 8.28 -1.53 0.98
N LEU A 259 7.62 -1.36 2.12
CA LEU A 259 8.28 -0.88 3.34
C LEU A 259 9.14 -1.97 4.01
N ARG A 260 8.67 -3.23 4.02
CA ARG A 260 9.37 -4.37 4.63
C ARG A 260 9.11 -5.66 3.87
N GLY A 261 10.16 -6.43 3.62
CA GLY A 261 10.15 -7.66 2.84
C GLY A 261 10.99 -7.52 1.56
N ASN A 262 11.11 -8.62 0.82
CA ASN A 262 11.71 -8.59 -0.52
C ASN A 262 10.60 -8.45 -1.57
N PRO A 263 10.41 -7.27 -2.17
CA PRO A 263 9.31 -7.07 -3.12
C PRO A 263 9.53 -7.77 -4.47
N ASP A 264 10.73 -8.28 -4.78
CA ASP A 264 10.95 -9.10 -5.97
C ASP A 264 10.49 -10.57 -5.78
N ASP A 265 10.17 -10.98 -4.55
CA ASP A 265 9.58 -12.28 -4.22
C ASP A 265 8.18 -12.11 -3.60
N PRO A 266 7.10 -12.13 -4.42
CA PRO A 266 5.74 -12.07 -3.92
C PRO A 266 5.31 -13.24 -3.04
N THR A 267 6.06 -14.35 -3.03
CA THR A 267 5.74 -15.51 -2.19
C THR A 267 6.32 -15.41 -0.78
N GLY A 268 7.32 -14.54 -0.61
CA GLY A 268 7.98 -14.28 0.66
C GLY A 268 7.15 -13.44 1.63
N GLU A 269 7.61 -13.39 2.88
CA GLU A 269 6.99 -12.54 3.90
C GLU A 269 7.27 -11.06 3.61
N SER A 270 6.22 -10.24 3.69
CA SER A 270 6.29 -8.78 3.67
C SER A 270 5.21 -8.22 4.61
N TRP A 271 5.29 -6.94 4.96
CA TRP A 271 4.18 -6.30 5.69
C TRP A 271 2.92 -6.15 4.82
N GLY A 272 3.08 -6.14 3.49
CA GLY A 272 1.98 -6.00 2.51
C GLY A 272 1.34 -7.30 2.05
N GLY A 273 1.74 -8.43 2.64
CA GLY A 273 1.19 -9.75 2.38
C GLY A 273 2.15 -10.68 1.64
N ALA A 274 1.74 -11.95 1.54
CA ALA A 274 2.44 -13.00 0.83
C ALA A 274 1.44 -13.73 -0.08
N PHE A 275 1.85 -14.00 -1.31
CA PHE A 275 0.99 -14.42 -2.40
C PHE A 275 1.38 -15.79 -2.94
N VAL A 276 0.49 -16.38 -3.72
CA VAL A 276 0.78 -17.61 -4.48
C VAL A 276 0.80 -17.32 -5.97
N GLN A 277 1.61 -18.08 -6.70
CA GLN A 277 1.71 -18.02 -8.15
C GLN A 277 0.89 -19.18 -8.74
N PRO A 278 -0.36 -18.96 -9.22
CA PRO A 278 -1.22 -20.07 -9.66
C PRO A 278 -0.69 -20.79 -10.89
N ASN A 279 0.09 -20.08 -11.72
CA ASN A 279 0.78 -20.65 -12.86
C ASN A 279 2.26 -20.23 -12.82
N PRO A 280 3.21 -21.17 -12.60
CA PRO A 280 4.63 -20.85 -12.45
C PRO A 280 5.27 -20.26 -13.72
N THR A 281 4.62 -20.36 -14.89
CA THR A 281 5.13 -19.79 -16.15
C THR A 281 4.69 -18.34 -16.38
N ARG A 282 3.83 -17.79 -15.52
CA ARG A 282 3.32 -16.43 -15.63
C ARG A 282 3.73 -15.61 -14.41
N PRO A 283 4.28 -14.39 -14.56
CA PRO A 283 4.60 -13.52 -13.43
C PRO A 283 3.33 -12.87 -12.87
N TYR A 284 2.37 -13.70 -12.44
CA TYR A 284 1.09 -13.31 -11.89
C TYR A 284 0.89 -13.99 -10.53
N TRP A 285 0.61 -13.18 -9.51
CA TRP A 285 0.39 -13.65 -8.14
C TRP A 285 -0.95 -13.15 -7.61
N THR A 286 -1.56 -13.95 -6.73
CA THR A 286 -2.83 -13.61 -6.10
C THR A 286 -2.92 -14.18 -4.68
N ASP A 287 -4.03 -13.91 -4.00
CA ASP A 287 -4.23 -14.26 -2.59
C ASP A 287 -3.91 -15.74 -2.31
N ASN A 288 -3.23 -16.01 -1.20
CA ASN A 288 -2.97 -17.37 -0.75
C ASN A 288 -4.25 -18.01 -0.17
N PRO A 289 -4.79 -19.10 -0.78
CA PRO A 289 -6.06 -19.70 -0.36
C PRO A 289 -5.95 -20.56 0.91
N ASP A 290 -4.74 -20.78 1.45
CA ASP A 290 -4.49 -21.59 2.64
C ASP A 290 -5.42 -21.15 3.80
N PRO A 291 -6.27 -22.05 4.33
CA PRO A 291 -7.13 -21.77 5.46
C PRO A 291 -6.40 -21.21 6.69
N ALA A 292 -5.14 -21.57 6.91
CA ALA A 292 -4.33 -21.07 8.02
C ALA A 292 -4.01 -19.57 7.91
N LEU A 293 -3.98 -19.05 6.68
CA LEU A 293 -3.65 -17.66 6.34
C LEU A 293 -4.88 -16.76 6.16
N ARG A 294 -6.08 -17.28 6.45
CA ARG A 294 -7.34 -16.60 6.25
C ARG A 294 -7.81 -15.85 7.50
N GLU A 295 -8.47 -14.71 7.30
CA GLU A 295 -9.29 -14.07 8.33
C GLU A 295 -10.75 -14.03 7.89
N GLY A 296 -11.65 -14.76 8.56
CA GLY A 296 -13.05 -14.91 8.12
C GLY A 296 -13.15 -15.43 6.67
N ASN A 297 -13.69 -14.61 5.77
CA ASN A 297 -13.81 -14.91 4.33
C ASN A 297 -12.71 -14.27 3.47
N TYR A 298 -11.61 -13.85 4.08
CA TYR A 298 -10.52 -13.13 3.42
C TYR A 298 -9.25 -14.00 3.38
N PRO A 299 -9.07 -14.84 2.34
CA PRO A 299 -7.80 -15.49 2.06
C PRO A 299 -6.60 -14.52 2.08
N GLY A 300 -5.44 -15.02 2.50
CA GLY A 300 -4.22 -14.22 2.60
C GLY A 300 -4.19 -13.11 3.67
N ALA A 301 -5.32 -12.68 4.25
CA ALA A 301 -5.36 -11.54 5.18
C ALA A 301 -4.43 -11.68 6.39
N ARG A 302 -4.18 -12.89 6.89
CA ARG A 302 -3.24 -13.11 8.01
C ARG A 302 -1.79 -12.87 7.65
N THR A 303 -1.44 -12.91 6.36
CA THR A 303 -0.08 -12.56 5.90
C THR A 303 0.23 -11.09 6.12
N VAL A 304 -0.79 -10.22 6.19
CA VAL A 304 -0.69 -8.80 6.53
C VAL A 304 -0.88 -8.58 8.03
N ASN A 305 -1.99 -9.05 8.61
CA ASN A 305 -2.38 -8.66 9.98
C ASN A 305 -1.47 -9.21 11.08
N ARG A 306 -0.67 -10.24 10.80
CA ARG A 306 0.35 -10.73 11.72
C ARG A 306 1.42 -9.68 12.04
N TRP A 307 1.61 -8.69 11.16
CA TRP A 307 2.56 -7.58 11.31
C TRP A 307 1.93 -6.33 11.92
N ARG A 308 0.67 -6.41 12.35
CA ARG A 308 -0.14 -5.25 12.75
C ARG A 308 0.52 -4.34 13.76
N GLU A 309 1.00 -4.91 14.86
CA GLU A 309 1.69 -4.10 15.87
C GLU A 309 2.91 -3.40 15.27
N ALA A 310 3.72 -4.11 14.48
CA ALA A 310 4.94 -3.55 13.90
C ALA A 310 4.66 -2.36 12.97
N TYR A 311 3.75 -2.52 11.99
CA TYR A 311 3.46 -1.42 11.07
C TYR A 311 2.72 -0.25 11.74
N LEU A 312 1.86 -0.51 12.73
CA LEU A 312 1.16 0.56 13.45
C LEU A 312 2.12 1.37 14.33
N ARG A 313 3.06 0.70 15.01
CA ARG A 313 4.06 1.39 15.82
C ARG A 313 5.04 2.19 14.97
N ASP A 314 5.45 1.66 13.81
CA ASP A 314 6.29 2.43 12.88
C ASP A 314 5.53 3.67 12.38
N TRP A 315 4.28 3.50 11.94
CA TRP A 315 3.44 4.60 11.47
C TRP A 315 3.21 5.68 12.54
N GLN A 316 2.93 5.27 13.79
CA GLN A 316 2.81 6.19 14.95
C GLN A 316 4.03 7.10 15.07
N HIS A 317 5.24 6.56 14.93
CA HIS A 317 6.46 7.36 15.02
C HIS A 317 6.65 8.29 13.81
N ARG A 318 6.09 7.97 12.65
CA ARG A 318 6.25 8.77 11.42
C ARG A 318 5.35 9.99 11.31
N LEU A 319 4.24 10.04 12.04
CA LEU A 319 3.29 11.14 11.95
C LEU A 319 3.92 12.49 12.39
N PRO A 320 3.59 13.62 11.72
CA PRO A 320 4.24 14.92 11.96
C PRO A 320 4.18 15.43 13.40
N GLY A 321 3.08 15.16 14.11
CA GLY A 321 2.87 15.59 15.49
C GLY A 321 3.49 14.70 16.56
N SER A 322 4.00 13.52 16.20
CA SER A 322 4.56 12.61 17.21
C SER A 322 5.80 13.23 17.84
N HIS A 323 5.78 13.41 19.16
CA HIS A 323 6.99 13.77 19.90
C HIS A 323 7.86 12.52 20.02
N LEU A 324 9.14 12.65 19.61
CA LEU A 324 10.18 11.68 19.98
C LEU A 324 10.43 11.74 21.48
#